data_AF-A0A925EST0-F1
#
_entry.id   AF-A0A925EST0-F1
#
_cell.length_a   1.000
_cell.length_b   1.000
_cell.length_c   1.000
_cell.angle_alpha   90.00
_cell.angle_beta   90.00
_cell.angle_gamma   90.00
#
_symmetry.space_group_name_H-M   'P 1'
#
loop_
_entity.id
_entity.type
_entity.pdbx_description
1 polymer ?
#
loop_
_entity_poly.entity_id
_entity_poly.type
_entity_poly.pdbx_seq_one_letter_code
_entity_poly.pdbx_strand_id
1 'polypeptide(L)'
;DKYLFKKPAADVIFGITSNFKYKNVDFSFAGRANLGNYVYNNVATDMGYIQRLYHPTNYLQNIHRSGLENNFLQQRNLTFSDYFVTDASFFRMDHITLGYSFDKLVGNYLRIYATVQNPFVITKYTGLDPELGNGIDNNVYPRTRTFLFGVSVDF
;
A
#
# COMPACT_ATOMS: atom_id res chain seq x y z
N ASP A 1 -32.34 7.07 -2.80
CA ASP A 1 -32.10 5.79 -3.51
C ASP A 1 -30.64 5.41 -3.46
N LYS A 2 -30.35 4.10 -3.43
CA LYS A 2 -28.98 3.56 -3.52
C LYS A 2 -28.71 3.12 -4.95
N TYR A 3 -27.48 3.25 -5.41
CA TYR A 3 -27.05 2.84 -6.74
C TYR A 3 -25.64 2.21 -6.68
N LEU A 4 -25.28 1.47 -7.72
CA LEU A 4 -23.94 0.90 -7.84
C LEU A 4 -22.97 1.98 -8.31
N PHE A 5 -22.00 2.34 -7.46
CA PHE A 5 -21.01 3.35 -7.76
C PHE A 5 -19.61 2.73 -7.82
N LYS A 6 -19.02 2.73 -9.03
CA LYS A 6 -17.69 2.19 -9.32
C LYS A 6 -17.56 0.69 -8.98
N LYS A 7 -16.34 0.15 -9.09
CA LYS A 7 -16.03 -1.26 -8.84
C LYS A 7 -14.65 -1.42 -8.17
N PRO A 8 -14.47 -2.48 -7.38
CA PRO A 8 -13.19 -2.79 -6.75
C PRO A 8 -12.18 -3.44 -7.70
N ALA A 9 -12.66 -4.07 -8.78
CA ALA A 9 -11.80 -4.64 -9.80
C ALA A 9 -11.13 -3.52 -10.61
N ALA A 10 -9.81 -3.60 -10.78
CA ALA A 10 -9.07 -2.68 -11.63
C ALA A 10 -9.49 -2.82 -13.10
N ASP A 11 -9.45 -1.71 -13.84
CA ASP A 11 -9.66 -1.70 -15.29
C ASP A 11 -8.38 -2.14 -16.01
N VAL A 12 -7.23 -1.75 -15.48
CA VAL A 12 -5.92 -2.07 -16.06
C VAL A 12 -5.00 -2.57 -14.96
N ILE A 13 -4.37 -3.71 -15.25
CA ILE A 13 -3.32 -4.30 -14.41
C ILE A 13 -2.09 -4.48 -15.29
N PHE A 14 -0.95 -3.96 -14.86
CA PHE A 14 0.31 -4.18 -15.55
C PHE A 14 1.48 -4.24 -14.58
N GLY A 15 2.57 -4.84 -15.03
CA GLY A 15 3.83 -4.92 -14.30
C GLY A 15 4.97 -4.32 -15.11
N ILE A 16 5.97 -3.80 -14.42
CA ILE A 16 7.25 -3.43 -15.01
C ILE A 16 8.34 -4.25 -14.34
N THR A 17 9.23 -4.82 -15.15
CA THR A 17 10.40 -5.54 -14.66
C THR A 17 11.59 -5.13 -15.51
N SER A 18 12.72 -4.84 -14.88
CA SER A 18 13.96 -4.60 -15.60
C SER A 18 15.11 -5.27 -14.89
N ASN A 19 16.01 -5.84 -15.68
CA ASN A 19 17.25 -6.45 -15.24
C ASN A 19 18.38 -5.81 -16.04
N PHE A 20 19.26 -5.10 -15.35
CA PHE A 20 20.43 -4.46 -15.90
C PHE A 20 21.68 -5.14 -15.34
N LYS A 21 22.62 -5.48 -16.20
CA LYS A 21 23.91 -6.04 -15.81
C LYS A 21 25.01 -5.31 -16.54
N TYR A 22 25.97 -4.78 -15.78
CA TYR A 22 27.15 -4.14 -16.33
C TYR A 22 28.40 -4.61 -15.58
N LYS A 23 29.23 -5.38 -16.27
CA LYS A 23 30.40 -6.06 -15.69
C LYS A 23 29.96 -6.86 -14.45
N ASN A 24 30.55 -6.52 -13.31
CA ASN A 24 30.36 -7.12 -12.01
C ASN A 24 29.16 -6.56 -11.24
N VAL A 25 28.47 -5.53 -11.76
CA VAL A 25 27.30 -4.92 -11.14
C VAL A 25 26.03 -5.49 -11.77
N ASP A 26 25.09 -5.92 -10.93
CA ASP A 26 23.73 -6.27 -11.32
C ASP A 26 22.72 -5.37 -10.61
N PHE A 27 21.72 -4.91 -11.34
CA PHE A 27 20.63 -4.10 -10.83
C PHE A 27 19.32 -4.62 -11.39
N SER A 28 18.34 -4.88 -10.54
CA SER A 28 17.02 -5.28 -10.98
C SER A 28 15.93 -4.58 -10.20
N PHE A 29 14.79 -4.40 -10.84
CA PHE A 29 13.58 -3.98 -10.16
C PHE A 29 12.35 -4.63 -10.77
N ALA A 30 11.32 -4.80 -9.94
CA ALA A 30 10.00 -5.16 -10.39
C ALA A 30 8.96 -4.32 -9.65
N GLY A 31 7.95 -3.86 -10.38
CA GLY A 31 6.79 -3.17 -9.84
C GLY A 31 5.51 -3.59 -10.55
N ARG A 32 4.38 -3.30 -9.91
CA ARG A 32 3.03 -3.58 -10.41
C ARG A 32 2.14 -2.37 -10.25
N ALA A 33 1.16 -2.25 -11.14
CA ALA A 33 0.15 -1.21 -11.09
C ALA A 33 -1.25 -1.81 -11.26
N ASN A 34 -2.18 -1.30 -10.46
CA ASN A 34 -3.62 -1.51 -10.62
C ASN A 34 -4.25 -0.13 -10.80
N LEU A 35 -4.95 0.10 -11.92
CA LEU A 35 -5.58 1.38 -12.25
C LEU A 35 -7.08 1.21 -12.45
N GLY A 36 -7.85 2.19 -11.97
CA GLY A 36 -9.31 2.23 -12.09
C GLY A 36 -10.07 1.45 -11.02
N ASN A 37 -9.38 0.90 -10.02
CA ASN A 37 -10.03 0.27 -8.87
C ASN A 37 -10.46 1.30 -7.84
N TYR A 38 -11.65 1.10 -7.26
CA TYR A 38 -12.20 1.95 -6.21
C TYR A 38 -12.50 1.13 -4.96
N VAL A 39 -12.28 1.72 -3.80
CA VAL A 39 -12.51 1.05 -2.51
C VAL A 39 -13.34 1.93 -1.60
N TYR A 40 -14.20 1.29 -0.82
CA TYR A 40 -14.99 1.96 0.20
C TYR A 40 -14.18 2.06 1.49
N ASN A 41 -13.88 3.30 1.91
CA ASN A 41 -13.12 3.58 3.12
C ASN A 41 -14.01 3.45 4.36
N ASN A 42 -14.18 2.23 4.85
CA ASN A 42 -15.04 1.95 6.00
C ASN A 42 -14.43 2.46 7.32
N VAL A 43 -13.10 2.56 7.41
CA VAL A 43 -12.42 3.20 8.56
C VAL A 43 -12.90 4.64 8.75
N ALA A 44 -13.00 5.41 7.67
CA ALA A 44 -13.48 6.79 7.74
C ALA A 44 -14.96 6.88 8.14
N THR A 45 -15.81 5.90 7.77
CA THR A 45 -17.20 5.87 8.21
C THR A 45 -17.36 5.41 9.65
N ASP A 46 -16.59 4.41 10.07
CA ASP A 46 -16.64 3.84 11.43
C ASP A 46 -16.01 4.73 12.49
N MET A 47 -15.08 5.61 12.08
CA MET A 47 -14.34 6.47 13.01
C MET A 47 -14.53 7.97 12.76
N GLY A 48 -15.17 8.39 11.68
CA GLY A 48 -15.27 9.79 11.26
C GLY A 48 -16.58 10.49 11.59
N TYR A 49 -17.21 10.21 12.73
CA TYR A 49 -18.39 10.94 13.22
C TYR A 49 -18.13 11.56 14.60
N ILE A 50 -18.71 12.74 14.84
CA ILE A 50 -18.41 13.58 16.02
C ILE A 50 -18.78 12.91 17.35
N GLN A 51 -19.90 12.20 17.43
CA GLN A 51 -20.29 11.54 18.69
C GLN A 51 -19.31 10.46 19.15
N ARG A 52 -18.49 9.91 18.24
CA ARG A 52 -17.45 8.94 18.61
C ARG A 52 -16.40 9.52 19.56
N LEU A 53 -16.18 10.84 19.51
CA LEU A 53 -15.26 11.53 20.38
C LEU A 53 -15.60 11.31 21.87
N TYR A 54 -16.89 11.16 22.19
CA TYR A 54 -17.37 10.98 23.55
C TYR A 54 -17.67 9.50 23.81
N HIS A 55 -16.79 8.83 24.54
CA HIS A 55 -17.04 7.44 24.93
C HIS A 55 -18.17 7.35 25.97
N PRO A 56 -19.04 6.32 25.94
CA PRO A 56 -20.11 6.15 26.91
C PRO A 56 -19.68 6.09 28.38
N THR A 57 -18.40 5.77 28.64
CA THR A 57 -17.82 5.75 29.99
C THR A 57 -17.08 7.06 30.34
N ASN A 58 -17.46 8.18 29.73
CA ASN A 58 -16.99 9.54 30.05
C ASN A 58 -15.49 9.80 29.87
N TYR A 59 -14.88 9.30 28.78
CA TYR A 59 -13.56 9.72 28.35
C TYR A 59 -13.54 10.06 26.86
N LEU A 60 -12.53 10.83 26.43
CA LEU A 60 -12.37 11.24 25.04
C LEU A 60 -11.63 10.17 24.23
N GLN A 61 -12.12 9.88 23.01
CA GLN A 61 -11.49 8.95 22.07
C GLN A 61 -10.98 9.65 20.82
N ASN A 62 -9.92 9.12 20.23
CA ASN A 62 -9.47 9.55 18.92
C ASN A 62 -10.51 9.19 17.85
N ILE A 63 -10.83 10.17 17.02
CA ILE A 63 -11.69 10.00 15.84
C ILE A 63 -10.85 10.14 14.57
N HIS A 64 -11.33 9.58 13.47
CA HIS A 64 -10.71 9.79 12.17
C HIS A 64 -10.83 11.26 11.77
N ARG A 65 -9.78 11.81 11.15
CA ARG A 65 -9.71 13.24 10.79
C ARG A 65 -10.90 13.70 9.95
N SER A 66 -11.44 12.83 9.08
CA SER A 66 -12.62 13.14 8.27
C SER A 66 -13.86 13.52 9.09
N GLY A 67 -13.92 13.18 10.39
CA GLY A 67 -15.03 13.60 11.24
C GLY A 67 -15.11 15.11 11.44
N LEU A 68 -13.97 15.80 11.45
CA LEU A 68 -13.91 17.26 11.51
C LEU A 68 -14.39 17.90 10.21
N GLU A 69 -14.12 17.25 9.07
CA GLU A 69 -14.45 17.75 7.73
C GLU A 69 -15.91 17.48 7.37
N ASN A 70 -16.41 16.29 7.71
CA ASN A 70 -17.77 15.86 7.35
C ASN A 70 -18.84 16.41 8.31
N ASN A 71 -18.47 16.73 9.56
CA ASN A 71 -19.34 17.31 10.60
C ASN A 71 -20.66 16.55 10.87
N PHE A 72 -20.68 15.23 10.64
CA PHE A 72 -21.84 14.40 11.00
C PHE A 72 -21.76 13.93 12.45
N LEU A 73 -22.88 14.05 13.15
CA LEU A 73 -22.98 13.60 14.54
C LEU A 73 -23.01 12.06 14.66
N GLN A 74 -23.72 11.37 13.76
CA GLN A 74 -23.98 9.93 13.86
C GLN A 74 -23.37 9.15 12.69
N GLN A 75 -22.83 7.96 12.99
CA GLN A 75 -22.28 7.02 12.00
C GLN A 75 -23.26 6.69 10.87
N ARG A 76 -24.56 6.51 11.19
CA ARG A 76 -25.59 6.10 10.22
C ARG A 76 -25.70 7.04 9.01
N ASN A 77 -25.30 8.31 9.18
CA ASN A 77 -25.37 9.34 8.14
C ASN A 77 -24.16 9.28 7.20
N LEU A 78 -23.13 8.50 7.55
CA LEU A 78 -21.91 8.29 6.75
C LEU A 78 -21.98 6.98 5.97
N THR A 79 -22.63 5.96 6.53
CA THR A 79 -22.62 4.61 5.99
C THR A 79 -23.27 4.53 4.60
N PHE A 80 -22.65 3.79 3.68
CA PHE A 80 -23.12 3.58 2.31
C PHE A 80 -23.22 4.86 1.45
N SER A 81 -22.45 5.90 1.79
CA SER A 81 -22.29 7.07 0.95
C SER A 81 -21.18 6.85 -0.09
N ASP A 82 -21.43 7.31 -1.32
CA ASP A 82 -20.48 7.32 -2.43
C ASP A 82 -19.27 8.23 -2.16
N TYR A 83 -19.42 9.21 -1.26
CA TYR A 83 -18.34 10.06 -0.75
C TYR A 83 -17.14 9.27 -0.20
N PHE A 84 -17.39 8.10 0.40
CA PHE A 84 -16.33 7.24 0.95
C PHE A 84 -15.79 6.21 -0.05
N VAL A 85 -16.31 6.19 -1.27
CA VAL A 85 -15.75 5.41 -2.37
C VAL A 85 -14.63 6.21 -3.01
N THR A 86 -13.40 5.75 -2.80
CA THR A 86 -12.19 6.47 -3.18
C THR A 86 -11.39 5.71 -4.22
N ASP A 87 -10.65 6.45 -5.05
CA ASP A 87 -9.76 5.88 -6.05
C ASP A 87 -8.58 5.20 -5.35
N ALA A 88 -8.51 3.87 -5.51
CA ALA A 88 -7.45 3.03 -4.97
C ALA A 88 -6.45 2.62 -6.05
N SER A 89 -6.41 3.35 -7.18
CA SER A 89 -5.38 3.15 -8.18
C SER A 89 -4.00 3.33 -7.55
N PHE A 90 -3.10 2.39 -7.82
CA PHE A 90 -1.76 2.43 -7.27
C PHE A 90 -0.72 1.87 -8.23
N PHE A 91 0.50 2.36 -8.08
CA PHE A 91 1.71 1.72 -8.56
C PHE A 91 2.57 1.36 -7.34
N ARG A 92 2.94 0.10 -7.21
CA ARG A 92 3.85 -0.38 -6.16
C ARG A 92 5.11 -0.90 -6.80
N MET A 93 6.24 -0.48 -6.26
CA MET A 93 7.50 -1.15 -6.53
C MET A 93 7.60 -2.33 -5.56
N ASP A 94 7.70 -3.56 -6.08
CA ASP A 94 7.71 -4.79 -5.28
C ASP A 94 9.11 -5.07 -4.76
N HIS A 95 10.13 -4.95 -5.61
CA HIS A 95 11.51 -5.06 -5.20
C HIS A 95 12.46 -4.22 -6.05
N ILE A 96 13.53 -3.73 -5.40
CA ILE A 96 14.71 -3.18 -6.04
C ILE A 96 15.91 -3.93 -5.47
N THR A 97 16.75 -4.49 -6.33
CA THR A 97 17.95 -5.23 -5.96
C THR A 97 19.17 -4.61 -6.63
N LEU A 98 20.24 -4.42 -5.85
CA LEU A 98 21.56 -4.05 -6.34
C LEU A 98 22.56 -5.08 -5.83
N GLY A 99 23.31 -5.67 -6.75
CA GLY A 99 24.33 -6.66 -6.48
C GLY A 99 25.68 -6.29 -7.08
N TYR A 100 26.74 -6.73 -6.41
CA TYR A 100 28.10 -6.70 -6.93
C TYR A 100 28.73 -8.10 -6.79
N SER A 101 29.29 -8.60 -7.88
CA SER A 101 29.95 -9.90 -7.98
C SER A 101 31.47 -9.73 -8.07
N PHE A 102 32.21 -10.30 -7.13
CA PHE A 102 33.66 -10.36 -7.17
C PHE A 102 34.12 -11.69 -7.77
N ASP A 103 34.79 -11.63 -8.91
CA ASP A 103 35.21 -12.85 -9.63
C ASP A 103 36.48 -13.51 -9.04
N LYS A 104 37.28 -12.77 -8.24
CA LYS A 104 38.55 -13.25 -7.65
C LYS A 104 38.86 -12.64 -6.27
N LEU A 105 37.86 -12.44 -5.41
CA LEU A 105 38.17 -12.11 -4.01
C LEU A 105 38.47 -13.41 -3.26
N VAL A 106 39.73 -13.64 -2.89
CA VAL A 106 40.15 -14.84 -2.15
C VAL A 106 39.99 -16.16 -2.93
N GLY A 107 40.09 -16.12 -4.26
CA GLY A 107 40.05 -17.32 -5.12
C GLY A 107 38.66 -17.89 -5.43
N ASN A 108 37.62 -17.44 -4.72
CA ASN A 108 36.24 -17.90 -4.86
C ASN A 108 35.34 -16.79 -5.43
N TYR A 109 34.21 -17.17 -6.04
CA TYR A 109 33.19 -16.22 -6.47
C TYR A 109 32.38 -15.75 -5.26
N LEU A 110 32.30 -14.43 -5.08
CA LEU A 110 31.58 -13.79 -3.99
C LEU A 110 30.60 -12.77 -4.55
N ARG A 111 29.32 -12.87 -4.22
CA ARG A 111 28.33 -11.85 -4.56
C ARG A 111 27.74 -11.23 -3.30
N ILE A 112 27.80 -9.91 -3.21
CA ILE A 112 27.12 -9.14 -2.17
C ILE A 112 25.95 -8.43 -2.82
N TYR A 113 24.78 -8.46 -2.18
CA TYR A 113 23.59 -7.80 -2.70
C TYR A 113 22.75 -7.18 -1.58
N ALA A 114 22.06 -6.11 -1.95
CA ALA A 114 21.05 -5.47 -1.14
C ALA A 114 19.73 -5.45 -1.93
N THR A 115 18.65 -5.87 -1.27
CA THR A 115 17.30 -5.86 -1.83
C THR A 115 16.37 -5.10 -0.91
N VAL A 116 15.58 -4.18 -1.47
CA VAL A 116 14.49 -3.52 -0.76
C VAL A 116 13.17 -4.05 -1.30
N GLN A 117 12.32 -4.59 -0.43
CA GLN A 117 10.96 -5.03 -0.75
C GLN A 117 9.95 -3.96 -0.33
N ASN A 118 8.91 -3.77 -1.15
CA ASN A 118 7.92 -2.70 -1.00
C ASN A 118 8.55 -1.30 -0.75
N PRO A 119 9.60 -0.88 -1.51
CA PRO A 119 10.28 0.37 -1.25
C PRO A 119 9.34 1.58 -1.30
N PHE A 120 8.36 1.59 -2.20
CA PHE A 120 7.35 2.65 -2.25
C PHE A 120 6.06 2.20 -2.93
N VAL A 121 4.99 2.92 -2.62
CA VAL A 121 3.69 2.86 -3.30
C VAL A 121 3.29 4.29 -3.67
N ILE A 122 2.86 4.48 -4.91
CA ILE A 122 2.31 5.73 -5.43
C ILE A 122 0.81 5.50 -5.58
N THR A 123 0.01 6.23 -4.81
CA THR A 123 -1.45 6.15 -4.87
C THR A 123 -2.07 7.47 -4.46
N LYS A 124 -3.29 7.73 -4.93
CA LYS A 124 -4.14 8.83 -4.42
C LYS A 124 -4.98 8.41 -3.22
N TYR A 125 -4.96 7.12 -2.88
CA TYR A 125 -5.68 6.58 -1.74
C TYR A 125 -5.15 7.17 -0.43
N THR A 126 -6.06 7.63 0.42
CA THR A 126 -5.73 8.32 1.69
C THR A 126 -5.71 7.38 2.89
N GLY A 127 -6.15 6.12 2.73
CA GLY A 127 -6.03 5.08 3.76
C GLY A 127 -4.64 4.47 3.85
N LEU A 128 -4.52 3.38 4.61
CA LEU A 128 -3.22 2.75 4.93
C LEU A 128 -2.56 2.06 3.73
N ASP A 129 -3.33 1.28 2.96
CA ASP A 129 -2.82 0.54 1.81
C ASP A 129 -3.94 0.43 0.75
N PRO A 130 -3.68 0.80 -0.52
CA PRO A 130 -4.69 0.76 -1.58
C PRO A 130 -5.03 -0.66 -2.08
N GLU A 131 -4.19 -1.65 -1.78
CA GLU A 131 -4.36 -3.01 -2.29
C GLU A 131 -5.20 -3.85 -1.31
N LEU A 132 -6.52 -3.67 -1.45
CA LEU A 132 -7.58 -4.30 -0.64
C LEU A 132 -8.31 -5.37 -1.46
N GLY A 133 -8.35 -6.62 -0.97
CA GLY A 133 -8.94 -7.74 -1.71
C GLY A 133 -10.45 -7.68 -1.91
N ASN A 134 -11.18 -7.13 -0.92
CA ASN A 134 -12.64 -7.16 -0.90
C ASN A 134 -13.30 -5.83 -1.28
N GLY A 135 -12.52 -4.82 -1.71
CA GLY A 135 -13.06 -3.50 -2.06
C GLY A 135 -13.52 -2.64 -0.88
N ILE A 136 -13.31 -3.10 0.35
CA ILE A 136 -13.68 -2.41 1.59
C ILE A 136 -12.44 -2.31 2.48
N ASP A 137 -12.11 -1.10 2.91
CA ASP A 137 -11.05 -0.87 3.90
C ASP A 137 -11.60 -1.00 5.31
N ASN A 138 -11.36 -2.16 5.92
CA ASN A 138 -11.75 -2.48 7.29
C ASN A 138 -10.53 -2.48 8.22
N ASN A 139 -9.68 -1.45 8.15
CA ASN A 139 -8.48 -1.31 8.97
C ASN A 139 -7.47 -2.44 8.70
N VAL A 140 -7.06 -2.53 7.44
CA VAL A 140 -6.11 -3.55 7.00
C VAL A 140 -4.71 -3.35 7.61
N TYR A 141 -4.01 -4.47 7.82
CA TYR A 141 -2.62 -4.43 8.22
C TYR A 141 -1.75 -3.99 7.02
N PRO A 142 -0.96 -2.91 7.15
CA PRO A 142 -0.16 -2.41 6.05
C PRO A 142 0.97 -3.38 5.71
N ARG A 143 1.34 -3.45 4.42
CA ARG A 143 2.51 -4.22 4.00
C ARG A 143 3.79 -3.54 4.50
N THR A 144 4.72 -4.34 5.03
CA THR A 144 5.99 -3.84 5.55
C THR A 144 6.97 -3.53 4.42
N ARG A 145 7.83 -2.53 4.65
CA ARG A 145 9.01 -2.27 3.84
C ARG A 145 10.19 -3.04 4.44
N THR A 146 10.79 -3.93 3.67
CA THR A 146 11.87 -4.82 4.15
C THR A 146 13.17 -4.47 3.46
N PHE A 147 14.25 -4.34 4.22
CA PHE A 147 15.61 -4.18 3.71
C PHE A 147 16.37 -5.47 3.97
N LEU A 148 16.85 -6.11 2.91
CA LEU A 148 17.59 -7.37 2.94
C LEU A 148 19.00 -7.13 2.45
N PHE A 149 19.98 -7.60 3.21
CA PHE A 149 21.38 -7.65 2.80
C PHE A 149 21.79 -9.11 2.75
N GLY A 150 22.46 -9.52 1.68
CA GLY A 150 22.82 -10.92 1.46
C GLY A 150 24.22 -11.06 0.86
N VAL A 151 24.84 -12.17 1.19
CA VAL A 151 26.14 -12.59 0.67
C VAL A 151 25.98 -14.00 0.12
N SER A 152 26.45 -14.24 -1.10
CA SER A 152 26.51 -15.54 -1.76
C SER A 152 27.96 -15.89 -2.02
N VAL A 153 28.37 -17.09 -1.62
CA VAL A 153 29.74 -17.60 -1.82
C VAL A 153 29.62 -18.92 -2.56
N ASP A 154 30.31 -19.03 -3.69
CA ASP A 154 30.46 -20.30 -4.42
C ASP A 154 31.86 -20.87 -4.14
N PHE A 155 31.93 -22.17 -3.79
CA PHE A 155 33.15 -22.90 -3.42
C PHE A 155 33.58 -23.87 -4.53
#